data_AF-A0A4Y3R8W2-F1
#
_entry.id   AF-A0A4Y3R8W2-F1
#
_cell.length_a   1.000
_cell.length_b   1.000
_cell.length_c   1.000
_cell.angle_alpha   90.00
_cell.angle_beta   90.00
_cell.angle_gamma   90.00
#
_symmetry.space_group_name_H-M   'P 1'
#
loop_
_entity.id
_entity.type
_entity.pdbx_description
1 polymer ?
#
loop_
_entity_poly.entity_id
_entity_poly.type
_entity_poly.pdbx_seq_one_letter_code
_entity_poly.pdbx_strand_id
1 'polypeptide(L)' 'MTRSSKVVEYVHLDLGGAPTVEECDVLSESIESVRCRWCDAVDEVELVDRPGAQV' A
#
# COMPACT_ATOMS: atom_id res chain seq x y z
N MET A 1 -7.93 6.64 -1.29
CA MET A 1 -6.47 6.63 -1.10
C MET A 1 -5.85 6.03 -2.34
N THR A 2 -4.91 6.74 -2.95
CA THR A 2 -4.08 6.22 -4.04
C THR A 2 -2.67 6.02 -3.50
N ARG A 3 -2.09 4.87 -3.81
CA ARG A 3 -0.76 4.45 -3.35
C ARG A 3 -0.01 3.76 -4.47
N SER A 4 1.26 4.08 -4.59
CA SER A 4 2.21 3.42 -5.47
C SER A 4 3.23 2.66 -4.65
N SER A 5 3.47 1.39 -5.01
CA SER A 5 4.45 0.54 -4.33
C SER A 5 5.31 -0.18 -5.37
N LYS A 6 6.61 -0.27 -5.10
CA LYS A 6 7.56 -1.09 -5.88
C LYS A 6 7.93 -2.30 -5.02
N VAL A 7 7.58 -3.50 -5.51
CA VAL A 7 7.76 -4.75 -4.77
C VAL A 7 8.51 -5.79 -5.59
N VAL A 8 9.20 -6.69 -4.90
CA VAL A 8 9.71 -7.96 -5.44
C VAL A 8 8.91 -9.07 -4.78
N GLU A 9 8.29 -9.93 -5.59
CA GLU A 9 7.50 -11.06 -5.11
C GLU A 9 8.11 -12.37 -5.58
N TYR A 10 8.32 -13.29 -4.64
CA TYR A 10 8.71 -14.66 -4.91
C TYR A 10 7.44 -15.49 -5.03
N VAL A 11 7.10 -15.87 -6.26
CA VAL A 11 5.83 -16.53 -6.59
C VAL A 11 6.06 -18.00 -6.86
N HIS A 12 5.31 -18.84 -6.15
CA HIS A 12 5.15 -20.24 -6.48
C HIS A 12 4.00 -20.39 -7.47
N LEU A 13 4.29 -20.92 -8.65
CA LEU A 13 3.29 -21.28 -9.66
C LEU A 13 3.03 -22.78 -9.60
N ASP A 14 1.79 -23.18 -9.33
CA ASP A 14 1.44 -24.59 -9.41
C ASP A 14 1.33 -25.09 -10.87
N LEU A 15 1.26 -26.41 -11.05
CA LEU A 15 1.13 -27.01 -12.38
C LEU A 15 -0.20 -26.67 -13.08
N GLY A 16 -1.22 -26.23 -12.33
CA GLY A 16 -2.49 -25.75 -12.85
C GLY A 16 -2.45 -24.27 -13.28
N GLY A 17 -1.34 -23.57 -13.01
CA GLY A 17 -1.14 -22.17 -13.33
C GLY A 17 -1.68 -21.19 -12.28
N ALA A 18 -2.05 -21.64 -11.09
CA ALA A 18 -2.45 -20.73 -10.00
C ALA A 18 -1.20 -20.21 -9.24
N PRO A 19 -0.99 -18.89 -9.19
CA PRO A 19 0.14 -18.31 -8.47
C PRO A 19 -0.16 -18.11 -6.98
N THR A 20 0.83 -18.36 -6.13
CA THR A 20 0.83 -18.03 -4.68
C THR A 20 2.09 -17.26 -4.34
N VAL A 21 1.99 -16.13 -3.63
CA VAL A 21 3.14 -15.36 -3.16
C VAL A 21 3.68 -16.01 -1.89
N GLU A 22 4.94 -16.42 -1.89
CA GLU A 22 5.61 -17.02 -0.73
C GLU A 22 6.35 -15.95 0.09
N GLU A 23 6.92 -14.96 -0.58
CA GLU A 23 7.65 -13.85 0.04
C GLU A 23 7.45 -12.57 -0.79
N CYS A 24 7.37 -11.42 -0.11
CA CYS A 24 7.17 -10.12 -0.73
C CYS A 24 8.07 -9.08 -0.04
N ASP A 25 9.03 -8.56 -0.79
CA ASP A 25 9.90 -7.47 -0.37
C ASP A 25 9.39 -6.14 -0.94
N VAL A 26 9.03 -5.21 -0.05
CA VAL A 26 8.62 -3.86 -0.42
C VAL A 26 9.86 -2.97 -0.50
N LEU A 27 10.24 -2.59 -1.72
CA LEU A 27 11.41 -1.75 -1.96
C LEU A 27 11.13 -0.27 -1.72
N SER A 28 9.92 0.17 -2.05
CA SER A 28 9.48 1.55 -1.87
C SER A 28 7.96 1.62 -1.89
N GLU A 29 7.39 2.50 -1.07
CA GLU A 29 5.97 2.78 -1.03
C GLU A 29 5.76 4.27 -0.81
N SER A 30 4.86 4.87 -1.59
CA SER A 30 4.51 6.29 -1.47
C SER A 30 2.99 6.49 -1.57
N ILE A 31 2.47 7.40 -0.74
CA ILE A 31 1.07 7.83 -0.79
C ILE A 31 0.95 8.97 -1.79
N GLU A 32 0.12 8.80 -2.82
CA GLU A 32 -0.07 9.79 -3.88
C GLU A 32 -1.23 10.74 -3.58
N SER A 33 -2.32 10.23 -3.03
CA SER A 33 -3.45 11.07 -2.60
C SER A 33 -4.31 10.40 -1.54
N VAL A 34 -4.89 11.20 -0.66
CA VAL A 34 -5.89 10.77 0.33
C VAL A 34 -7.17 11.56 0.06
N ARG A 35 -8.30 10.85 0.03
CA ARG A 35 -9.63 11.44 -0.18
C ARG A 35 -10.63 10.78 0.75
N CYS A 36 -11.60 11.53 1.23
CA CYS A 36 -12.69 10.99 2.03
C CYS A 36 -13.54 10.03 1.19
N ARG A 37 -13.76 8.80 1.67
CA ARG A 37 -14.57 7.80 0.96
C ARG A 37 -16.05 8.22 0.76
N TRP A 38 -16.55 9.11 1.61
CA TRP A 38 -17.98 9.42 1.69
C TRP A 38 -18.36 10.71 0.97
N CYS A 39 -17.50 11.73 1.03
CA CYS A 39 -17.76 13.03 0.40
C CYS A 39 -16.71 13.41 -0.67
N ASP A 40 -15.72 12.56 -0.93
CA ASP A 40 -14.57 12.79 -1.83
C ASP A 40 -13.72 14.04 -1.49
N ALA A 41 -13.99 14.71 -0.37
CA ALA A 41 -13.22 15.87 0.09
C ALA A 41 -11.73 15.54 0.23
N VAL A 42 -10.89 16.49 -0.19
CA VAL A 42 -9.42 16.39 -0.21
C VAL A 42 -8.73 17.44 0.65
N ASP A 43 -9.47 18.48 0.99
CA ASP A 43 -9.08 19.70 1.70
C ASP A 43 -9.37 19.64 3.22
N GLU A 44 -10.13 18.65 3.67
CA GLU A 44 -10.49 18.42 5.09
C GLU A 44 -9.80 17.17 5.69
N VAL A 45 -8.89 16.53 4.95
CA VAL A 45 -8.13 15.37 5.43
C VAL A 45 -6.81 15.84 6.04
N GLU A 46 -6.70 15.79 7.37
CA GLU A 46 -5.47 16.10 8.10
C GLU A 46 -4.57 14.87 8.24
N LEU A 47 -3.28 15.02 7.91
CA LEU A 47 -2.26 14.05 8.25
C LEU A 47 -1.90 14.21 9.73
N VAL A 48 -2.38 13.29 10.56
CA VAL A 48 -2.01 13.21 11.97
C VAL A 48 -0.90 12.19 12.18
N ASP A 49 0.09 12.55 12.99
CA ASP A 49 1.13 11.61 13.39
C ASP A 49 0.53 10.42 14.12
N ARG A 50 1.07 9.24 13.82
CA ARG A 50 0.68 8.04 14.55
C ARG A 50 1.20 8.15 16.00
N PRO A 51 0.32 8.06 17.02
CA PRO A 51 0.77 8.08 18.41
C PRO A 51 1.77 6.95 18.65
N GLY A 52 3.01 7.31 19.02
CA GLY A 52 4.08 6.35 19.32
C GLY A 52 5.06 6.04 18.18
N ALA A 53 4.95 6.69 17.01
CA ALA A 53 6.01 6.63 16.01
C ALA A 53 7.24 7.43 16.51
N GLN A 54 8.36 6.73 16.75
CA GLN A 54 9.63 7.34 17.12
C GLN A 54 10.36 7.75 15.83
N VAL A 55 10.81 9.01 15.77
CA VAL A 55 11.55 9.61 14.63
C VAL A 55 13.03 9.25 14.71
#